data_AF-J9GI94-F1
#
_entry.id   AF-J9GI94-F1
#
_cell.length_a   1.000
_cell.length_b   1.000
_cell.length_c   1.000
_cell.angle_alpha   90.00
_cell.angle_beta   90.00
_cell.angle_gamma   90.00
#
_symmetry.space_group_name_H-M   'P 1'
#
loop_
_entity.id
_entity.type
_entity.pdbx_description
1 polymer ?
#
loop_
_entity_poly.entity_id
_entity_poly.type
_entity_poly.pdbx_seq_one_letter_code
_entity_poly.pdbx_strand_id
1 'polypeptide(L)'
;TKEEIEAVEALVNEEIAKNSPVVTEVMNVEEAKKTGAMALFGEKYEEDVRVVTMGDFSKELCGGTHVRNTGLITTFKIVSESGVAAGVRRIEALTGDGVFAYYKAQEQKLAEAAKLLKATPENLSEKISHLLAETKALHSEIESLKSKAAQEAVWSDGAWKFLGACEPEEILNKGWFTNASSRAMMVHSRWLLPTKPQEGLVGRRGMSLVINQLKTYAETTHLEVMVVNSDGTPAPGAEIRFEVLNYAGFGEIACVHADAEGKKTLETGFGTVQVTAYQDGAYAEMIVDTANQKSCMLKL
;
A
#
# COMPACT_ATOMS: atom_id res chain seq x y z
N THR A 1 -22.03 13.55 -10.54
CA THR A 1 -20.62 13.86 -10.89
C THR A 1 -20.18 15.07 -10.09
N LYS A 2 -18.95 15.55 -10.25
CA LYS A 2 -18.47 16.75 -9.56
C LYS A 2 -19.30 17.97 -9.97
N GLU A 3 -19.58 18.10 -11.25
CA GLU A 3 -20.35 19.21 -11.84
C GLU A 3 -21.79 19.25 -11.31
N GLU A 4 -22.42 18.08 -11.16
CA GLU A 4 -23.76 17.98 -10.58
C GLU A 4 -23.78 18.39 -9.10
N ILE A 5 -22.75 18.04 -8.32
CA ILE A 5 -22.62 18.45 -6.91
C ILE A 5 -22.46 19.97 -6.82
N GLU A 6 -21.63 20.56 -7.68
CA GLU A 6 -21.44 22.01 -7.76
C GLU A 6 -22.74 22.74 -8.17
N ALA A 7 -23.49 22.18 -9.12
CA ALA A 7 -24.78 22.73 -9.54
C ALA A 7 -25.83 22.68 -8.42
N VAL A 8 -25.89 21.58 -7.66
CA VAL A 8 -26.79 21.47 -6.50
C VAL A 8 -26.41 22.47 -5.41
N GLU A 9 -25.12 22.58 -5.08
CA GLU A 9 -24.65 23.54 -4.08
C GLU A 9 -24.96 24.98 -4.50
N ALA A 10 -24.77 25.33 -5.78
CA ALA A 10 -25.09 26.65 -6.32
C ALA A 10 -26.60 26.94 -6.24
N LEU A 11 -27.44 25.99 -6.63
CA LEU A 11 -28.90 26.11 -6.58
C LEU A 11 -29.38 26.38 -5.14
N VAL A 12 -28.90 25.62 -4.16
CA VAL A 12 -29.31 25.80 -2.77
C VAL A 12 -28.89 27.17 -2.24
N ASN A 13 -27.68 27.63 -2.57
CA ASN A 13 -27.23 28.97 -2.17
C ASN A 13 -28.02 30.09 -2.87
N GLU A 14 -28.48 29.89 -4.11
CA GLU A 14 -29.37 30.83 -4.79
C GLU A 14 -30.71 30.99 -4.05
N GLU A 15 -31.33 29.88 -3.63
CA GLU A 15 -32.58 29.91 -2.86
C GLU A 15 -32.40 30.50 -1.45
N ILE A 16 -31.24 30.29 -0.82
CA ILE A 16 -30.88 30.96 0.43
C ILE A 16 -30.80 32.48 0.21
N ALA A 17 -30.17 32.92 -0.88
CA ALA A 17 -29.99 34.34 -1.18
C ALA A 17 -31.31 35.08 -1.46
N LYS A 18 -32.35 34.37 -1.93
CA LYS A 18 -33.70 34.94 -2.12
C LYS A 18 -34.37 35.37 -0.81
N ASN A 19 -33.88 34.89 0.33
CA ASN A 19 -34.37 35.27 1.65
C ASN A 19 -35.89 35.07 1.81
N SER A 20 -36.42 34.00 1.23
CA SER A 20 -37.86 33.72 1.21
C SER A 20 -38.37 33.40 2.63
N PRO A 21 -39.59 33.84 2.98
CA PRO A 21 -40.19 33.51 4.26
C PRO A 21 -40.42 32.00 4.38
N VAL A 22 -40.18 31.46 5.58
CA VAL A 22 -40.53 30.07 5.91
C VAL A 22 -41.84 30.10 6.70
N VAL A 23 -42.89 29.55 6.09
CA VAL A 23 -44.25 29.54 6.63
C VAL A 23 -44.61 28.13 7.05
N THR A 24 -45.28 27.99 8.20
CA THR A 24 -45.65 26.70 8.76
C THR A 24 -47.13 26.66 9.06
N GLU A 25 -47.83 25.64 8.57
CA GLU A 25 -49.27 25.48 8.71
C GLU A 25 -49.57 24.05 9.17
N VAL A 26 -50.58 23.88 10.03
CA VAL A 26 -51.09 22.56 10.41
C VAL A 26 -52.38 22.34 9.65
N MET A 27 -52.47 21.22 8.93
CA MET A 27 -53.64 20.86 8.13
C MET A 27 -53.79 19.35 8.03
N ASN A 28 -54.94 18.90 7.55
CA ASN A 28 -55.19 17.48 7.37
C ASN A 28 -54.23 16.89 6.31
N VAL A 29 -53.76 15.67 6.54
CA VAL A 29 -52.79 14.99 5.66
C VAL A 29 -53.25 14.89 4.19
N GLU A 30 -54.54 14.73 3.94
CA GLU A 30 -55.08 14.66 2.59
C GLU A 30 -55.12 16.04 1.90
N GLU A 31 -55.31 17.11 2.67
CA GLU A 31 -55.21 18.49 2.18
C GLU A 31 -53.76 18.87 1.91
N ALA A 32 -52.84 18.49 2.81
CA ALA A 32 -51.41 18.71 2.63
C ALA A 32 -50.90 18.08 1.34
N LYS A 33 -51.28 16.82 1.05
CA LYS A 33 -50.93 16.15 -0.22
C LYS A 33 -51.45 16.90 -1.44
N LYS A 34 -52.66 17.48 -1.39
CA LYS A 34 -53.23 18.28 -2.50
C LYS A 34 -52.47 19.58 -2.75
N THR A 35 -51.75 20.11 -1.76
CA THR A 35 -50.97 21.35 -1.90
C THR A 35 -49.63 21.15 -2.64
N GLY A 36 -49.30 19.91 -3.01
CA GLY A 36 -48.02 19.53 -3.62
C GLY A 36 -46.90 19.34 -2.62
N ALA A 37 -47.20 19.28 -1.32
CA ALA A 37 -46.19 19.06 -0.29
C ALA A 37 -45.54 17.67 -0.46
N MET A 38 -44.21 17.63 -0.50
CA MET A 38 -43.46 16.38 -0.50
C MET A 38 -43.55 15.71 0.87
N ALA A 39 -43.88 14.42 0.87
CA ALA A 39 -43.84 13.55 2.03
C ALA A 39 -42.64 12.60 1.92
N LEU A 40 -42.00 12.31 3.05
CA LEU A 40 -40.95 11.29 3.12
C LEU A 40 -41.54 9.90 2.84
N PHE A 41 -40.83 9.13 2.01
CA PHE A 41 -41.23 7.81 1.56
C PHE A 41 -41.23 6.80 2.72
N GLY A 42 -42.35 6.11 2.97
CA GLY A 42 -42.43 5.01 3.95
C GLY A 42 -42.84 5.40 5.38
N GLU A 43 -43.06 6.69 5.66
CA GLU A 43 -43.48 7.16 6.98
C GLU A 43 -45.01 7.11 7.18
N LYS A 44 -45.45 6.84 8.42
CA LYS A 44 -46.86 6.94 8.82
C LYS A 44 -47.11 8.33 9.41
N TYR A 45 -48.08 9.04 8.85
CA TYR A 45 -48.48 10.37 9.32
C TYR A 45 -49.78 10.29 10.10
N GLU A 46 -49.94 11.17 11.09
CA GLU A 46 -51.21 11.38 11.79
C GLU A 46 -52.23 12.11 10.88
N GLU A 47 -53.47 12.28 11.36
CA GLU A 47 -54.52 12.96 10.60
C GLU A 47 -54.15 14.41 10.31
N ASP A 48 -53.55 15.10 11.28
CA ASP A 48 -53.03 16.46 11.14
C ASP A 48 -51.51 16.46 11.02
N VAL A 49 -51.01 17.15 10.00
CA VAL A 49 -49.58 17.26 9.70
C VAL A 49 -49.14 18.72 9.62
N ARG A 50 -47.88 18.97 9.98
CA ARG A 50 -47.25 20.28 9.82
C ARG A 50 -46.58 20.38 8.46
N VAL A 51 -47.08 21.29 7.64
CA VAL A 51 -46.51 21.66 6.34
C VAL A 51 -45.57 22.84 6.53
N VAL A 52 -44.37 22.75 5.96
CA VAL A 52 -43.38 23.81 5.95
C VAL A 52 -43.15 24.24 4.50
N THR A 53 -43.35 25.52 4.23
CA THR A 53 -43.20 26.12 2.90
C THR A 53 -42.06 27.13 2.91
N MET A 54 -41.14 27.02 1.97
CA MET A 54 -39.98 27.90 1.79
C MET A 54 -40.07 28.58 0.42
N GLY A 55 -40.79 29.71 0.36
CA GLY A 55 -41.15 30.35 -0.90
C GLY A 55 -41.90 29.40 -1.85
N ASP A 56 -41.70 29.58 -3.16
CA ASP A 56 -42.29 28.71 -4.20
C ASP A 56 -41.41 27.49 -4.51
N PHE A 57 -40.23 27.39 -3.89
CA PHE A 57 -39.22 26.41 -4.23
C PHE A 57 -39.43 25.06 -3.55
N SER A 58 -39.75 25.07 -2.24
CA SER A 58 -39.90 23.84 -1.45
C SER A 58 -41.13 23.90 -0.55
N LYS A 59 -41.86 22.79 -0.51
CA LYS A 59 -42.98 22.55 0.39
C LYS A 59 -42.95 21.10 0.84
N GLU A 60 -42.86 20.88 2.15
CA GLU A 60 -42.62 19.56 2.72
C GLU A 60 -43.38 19.34 4.04
N LEU A 61 -43.61 18.08 4.38
CA LEU A 61 -44.10 17.69 5.70
C LEU A 61 -42.93 17.60 6.68
N CYS A 62 -42.87 18.47 7.69
CA CYS A 62 -41.79 18.46 8.67
C CYS A 62 -42.26 18.89 10.07
N GLY A 63 -41.96 18.08 11.08
CA GLY A 63 -42.21 18.38 12.49
C GLY A 63 -41.09 19.14 13.20
N GLY A 64 -39.96 19.37 12.54
CA GLY A 64 -38.76 19.98 13.13
C GLY A 64 -38.85 21.50 13.31
N THR A 65 -37.90 22.07 14.04
CA THR A 65 -37.74 23.54 14.12
C THR A 65 -37.14 24.09 12.83
N HIS A 66 -37.60 25.27 12.41
CA HIS A 66 -37.07 25.94 11.20
C HIS A 66 -36.69 27.40 11.48
N VAL A 67 -35.81 27.91 10.62
CA VAL A 67 -35.52 29.34 10.51
C VAL A 67 -36.77 30.11 10.05
N ARG A 68 -36.80 31.43 10.28
CA ARG A 68 -37.94 32.29 9.87
C ARG A 68 -37.93 32.65 8.39
N ASN A 69 -36.77 32.62 7.76
CA ASN A 69 -36.57 32.84 6.32
C ASN A 69 -35.32 32.07 5.87
N THR A 70 -35.19 31.80 4.57
CA THR A 70 -34.06 31.04 4.02
C THR A 70 -32.73 31.77 4.19
N GLY A 71 -32.72 33.09 4.23
CA GLY A 71 -31.50 33.90 4.35
C GLY A 71 -30.75 33.70 5.68
N LEU A 72 -31.46 33.33 6.75
CA LEU A 72 -30.83 33.00 8.04
C LEU A 72 -29.92 31.76 7.98
N ILE A 73 -30.07 30.90 6.97
CA ILE A 73 -29.15 29.77 6.73
C ILE A 73 -27.76 30.28 6.32
N THR A 74 -27.69 31.50 5.79
CA THR A 74 -26.48 32.23 5.37
C THR A 74 -25.78 31.63 4.16
N THR A 75 -25.33 30.37 4.25
CA THR A 75 -24.65 29.66 3.18
C THR A 75 -24.77 28.16 3.40
N PHE A 76 -24.63 27.40 2.32
CA PHE A 76 -24.66 25.94 2.30
C PHE A 76 -23.40 25.42 1.60
N LYS A 77 -22.73 24.45 2.23
CA LYS A 77 -21.53 23.82 1.67
C LYS A 77 -21.62 22.31 1.74
N ILE A 78 -21.52 21.62 0.61
CA ILE A 78 -21.36 20.17 0.58
C ILE A 78 -19.91 19.83 0.93
N VAL A 79 -19.72 18.99 1.96
CA VAL A 79 -18.40 18.54 2.41
C VAL A 79 -18.03 17.17 1.88
N SER A 80 -19.02 16.30 1.69
CA SER A 80 -18.79 14.95 1.19
C SER A 80 -20.02 14.39 0.50
N GLU A 81 -19.78 13.44 -0.38
CA GLU A 81 -20.80 12.64 -1.03
C GLU A 81 -20.33 11.18 -1.07
N SER A 82 -21.22 10.24 -0.72
CA SER A 82 -20.90 8.81 -0.75
C SER A 82 -22.11 7.94 -1.12
N GLY A 83 -21.84 6.83 -1.81
CA GLY A 83 -22.85 5.81 -2.12
C GLY A 83 -23.15 4.94 -0.89
N VAL A 84 -24.44 4.78 -0.56
CA VAL A 84 -24.89 3.98 0.60
C VAL A 84 -25.47 2.63 0.16
N ALA A 85 -26.24 2.63 -0.94
CA ALA A 85 -26.84 1.45 -1.55
C ALA A 85 -27.06 1.69 -3.05
N ALA A 86 -27.50 0.66 -3.77
CA ALA A 86 -27.83 0.80 -5.19
C ALA A 86 -28.91 1.90 -5.38
N GLY A 87 -28.55 2.97 -6.09
CA GLY A 87 -29.42 4.12 -6.33
C GLY A 87 -29.56 5.09 -5.16
N VAL A 88 -28.85 4.90 -4.04
CA VAL A 88 -28.94 5.77 -2.86
C VAL A 88 -27.60 6.43 -2.57
N ARG A 89 -27.62 7.76 -2.47
CA ARG A 89 -26.45 8.59 -2.18
C ARG A 89 -26.66 9.38 -0.89
N ARG A 90 -25.60 9.61 -0.14
CA ARG A 90 -25.55 10.45 1.06
C ARG A 90 -24.75 11.70 0.76
N ILE A 91 -25.37 12.84 1.05
CA ILE A 91 -24.72 14.15 1.03
C ILE A 91 -24.51 14.58 2.48
N GLU A 92 -23.28 14.96 2.81
CA GLU A 92 -22.97 15.64 4.05
C GLU A 92 -22.70 17.11 3.73
N ALA A 93 -23.35 18.01 4.46
CA ALA A 93 -23.27 19.43 4.21
C ALA A 93 -23.30 20.25 5.51
N LEU A 94 -22.78 21.46 5.43
CA LEU A 94 -22.71 22.43 6.52
C LEU A 94 -23.47 23.69 6.14
N THR A 95 -23.99 24.39 7.14
CA THR A 95 -24.65 25.70 6.98
C THR A 95 -24.20 26.70 8.05
N GLY A 96 -24.50 27.98 7.85
CA GLY A 96 -24.24 29.05 8.83
C GLY A 96 -22.78 29.10 9.31
N ASP A 97 -22.61 29.30 10.61
CA ASP A 97 -21.30 29.38 11.28
C ASP A 97 -20.43 28.13 11.09
N GLY A 98 -21.04 26.97 10.88
CA GLY A 98 -20.33 25.73 10.59
C GLY A 98 -19.50 25.82 9.30
N VAL A 99 -20.00 26.54 8.29
CA VAL A 99 -19.28 26.74 7.02
C VAL A 99 -18.09 27.67 7.21
N PHE A 100 -18.26 28.77 7.97
CA PHE A 100 -17.16 29.70 8.24
C PHE A 100 -16.05 29.04 9.09
N ALA A 101 -16.42 28.24 10.08
CA ALA A 101 -15.47 27.45 10.85
C ALA A 101 -14.72 26.45 9.96
N TYR A 102 -15.43 25.78 9.04
CA TYR A 102 -14.83 24.88 8.07
C TYR A 102 -13.83 25.61 7.16
N TYR A 103 -14.20 26.73 6.55
CA TYR A 103 -13.30 27.49 5.68
C TYR A 103 -12.08 28.03 6.41
N LYS A 104 -12.24 28.53 7.63
CA LYS A 104 -11.11 28.96 8.46
C LYS A 104 -10.13 27.81 8.70
N ALA A 105 -10.63 26.61 8.97
CA ALA A 105 -9.78 25.43 9.14
C ALA A 105 -9.07 25.02 7.83
N GLN A 106 -9.73 25.14 6.67
CA GLN A 106 -9.11 24.88 5.37
C GLN A 106 -8.03 25.91 5.04
N GLU A 107 -8.30 27.19 5.29
CA GLU A 107 -7.35 28.30 5.09
C GLU A 107 -6.08 28.09 5.94
N GLN A 108 -6.23 27.72 7.21
CA GLN A 108 -5.09 27.41 8.09
C GLN A 108 -4.23 26.28 7.54
N LYS A 109 -4.84 25.17 7.13
CA LYS A 109 -4.10 24.04 6.53
C LYS A 109 -3.38 24.43 5.25
N LEU A 110 -4.02 25.24 4.40
CA LEU A 110 -3.43 25.73 3.16
C LEU A 110 -2.23 26.64 3.44
N ALA A 111 -2.34 27.52 4.43
CA ALA A 111 -1.26 28.41 4.86
C ALA A 111 -0.08 27.63 5.47
N GLU A 112 -0.35 26.60 6.28
CA GLU A 112 0.67 25.70 6.83
C GLU A 112 1.43 24.96 5.72
N ALA A 113 0.71 24.40 4.74
CA ALA A 113 1.31 23.74 3.59
C ALA A 113 2.17 24.72 2.76
N ALA A 114 1.66 25.92 2.47
CA ALA A 114 2.41 26.95 1.77
C ALA A 114 3.70 27.33 2.51
N LYS A 115 3.64 27.48 3.84
CA LYS A 115 4.81 27.77 4.69
C LYS A 115 5.87 26.66 4.62
N LEU A 116 5.46 25.39 4.69
CA LEU A 116 6.38 24.25 4.61
C LEU A 116 7.16 24.24 3.28
N LEU A 117 6.51 24.61 2.19
CA LEU A 117 7.11 24.66 0.85
C LEU A 117 7.80 26.00 0.52
N LYS A 118 7.81 26.96 1.46
CA LYS A 118 8.25 28.34 1.25
C LYS A 118 7.58 28.96 0.00
N ALA A 119 6.28 28.70 -0.12
CA ALA A 119 5.41 29.11 -1.20
C ALA A 119 4.32 30.04 -0.66
N THR A 120 3.51 30.60 -1.57
CA THR A 120 2.25 31.25 -1.24
C THR A 120 1.09 30.32 -1.63
N PRO A 121 -0.11 30.47 -1.06
CA PRO A 121 -1.27 29.66 -1.44
C PRO A 121 -1.55 29.66 -2.95
N GLU A 122 -1.31 30.78 -3.64
CA GLU A 122 -1.57 30.95 -5.07
C GLU A 122 -0.61 30.13 -5.95
N ASN A 123 0.66 30.02 -5.56
CA ASN A 123 1.67 29.27 -6.32
C ASN A 123 1.99 27.90 -5.72
N LEU A 124 1.27 27.48 -4.68
CA LEU A 124 1.49 26.22 -3.97
C LEU A 124 1.43 25.02 -4.92
N SER A 125 0.41 24.96 -5.78
CA SER A 125 0.23 23.87 -6.75
C SER A 125 1.39 23.78 -7.75
N GLU A 126 1.89 24.93 -8.21
CA GLU A 126 3.05 25.00 -9.10
C GLU A 126 4.32 24.53 -8.38
N LYS A 127 4.53 24.98 -7.13
CA LYS A 127 5.68 24.57 -6.32
C LYS A 127 5.68 23.07 -6.03
N ILE A 128 4.51 22.50 -5.71
CA ILE A 128 4.33 21.05 -5.52
C ILE A 128 4.69 20.31 -6.82
N SER A 129 4.17 20.79 -7.96
CA SER A 129 4.44 20.17 -9.27
C SER A 129 5.93 20.19 -9.63
N HIS A 130 6.61 21.31 -9.37
CA HIS A 130 8.06 21.43 -9.56
C HIS A 130 8.82 20.45 -8.66
N LEU A 131 8.49 20.38 -7.37
CA LEU A 131 9.16 19.46 -6.43
C LEU A 131 8.92 18.00 -6.81
N LEU A 132 7.73 17.63 -7.29
CA LEU A 132 7.46 16.28 -7.77
C LEU A 132 8.28 15.94 -9.03
N ALA A 133 8.41 16.89 -9.96
CA ALA A 133 9.24 16.72 -11.15
C ALA A 133 10.72 16.60 -10.80
N GLU A 134 11.21 17.46 -9.91
CA GLU A 134 12.59 17.44 -9.38
C GLU A 134 12.88 16.14 -8.65
N THR A 135 11.97 15.68 -7.78
CA THR A 135 12.09 14.39 -7.08
C THR A 135 12.20 13.23 -8.06
N LYS A 136 11.40 13.23 -9.14
CA LYS A 136 11.48 12.21 -10.20
C LYS A 136 12.80 12.28 -10.97
N ALA A 137 13.28 13.50 -11.29
CA ALA A 137 14.55 13.70 -11.97
C ALA A 137 15.73 13.24 -11.12
N LEU A 138 15.77 13.64 -9.84
CA LEU A 138 16.77 13.22 -8.87
C LEU A 138 16.76 11.69 -8.67
N HIS A 139 15.59 11.05 -8.59
CA HIS A 139 15.53 9.58 -8.55
C HIS A 139 16.13 8.95 -9.81
N SER A 140 15.83 9.48 -11.00
CA SER A 140 16.42 8.97 -12.25
C SER A 140 17.93 9.22 -12.32
N GLU A 141 18.40 10.35 -11.82
CA GLU A 141 19.82 10.69 -11.76
C GLU A 141 20.55 9.79 -10.77
N ILE A 142 19.97 9.53 -9.60
CA ILE A 142 20.49 8.57 -8.61
C ILE A 142 20.64 7.19 -9.26
N GLU A 143 19.63 6.69 -9.98
CA GLU A 143 19.74 5.40 -10.67
C GLU A 143 20.77 5.41 -11.80
N SER A 144 20.89 6.53 -12.55
CA SER A 144 21.93 6.69 -13.56
C SER A 144 23.33 6.73 -12.96
N LEU A 145 23.52 7.45 -11.86
CA LEU A 145 24.80 7.54 -11.16
C LEU A 145 25.18 6.21 -10.52
N LYS A 146 24.23 5.48 -9.92
CA LYS A 146 24.45 4.10 -9.46
C LYS A 146 24.86 3.17 -10.62
N SER A 147 24.19 3.28 -11.77
CA SER A 147 24.51 2.49 -12.96
C SER A 147 25.87 2.86 -13.55
N LYS A 148 26.21 4.15 -13.63
CA LYS A 148 27.53 4.61 -14.10
C LYS A 148 28.65 4.23 -13.14
N ALA A 149 28.44 4.35 -11.83
CA ALA A 149 29.37 3.85 -10.82
C ALA A 149 29.52 2.31 -10.86
N ALA A 150 28.55 1.59 -11.43
CA ALA A 150 28.64 0.15 -11.70
C ALA A 150 29.27 -0.17 -13.07
N GLN A 151 29.33 0.79 -14.00
CA GLN A 151 29.96 0.66 -15.32
C GLN A 151 31.41 1.16 -15.30
N GLU A 152 32.22 0.44 -14.57
CA GLU A 152 33.67 0.63 -14.54
C GLU A 152 34.32 -0.64 -15.09
N ALA A 153 33.87 -1.20 -16.23
CA ALA A 153 34.41 -2.45 -16.79
C ALA A 153 34.52 -2.39 -18.32
N VAL A 154 35.73 -2.54 -18.85
CA VAL A 154 36.06 -2.55 -20.27
C VAL A 154 36.68 -3.90 -20.62
N TRP A 155 36.15 -4.59 -21.62
CA TRP A 155 36.74 -5.82 -22.15
C TRP A 155 37.87 -5.48 -23.13
N SER A 156 39.11 -5.87 -22.79
CA SER A 156 40.31 -5.63 -23.61
C SER A 156 41.30 -6.79 -23.38
N ASP A 157 41.92 -7.25 -24.46
CA ASP A 157 42.93 -8.33 -24.44
C ASP A 157 42.45 -9.66 -23.82
N GLY A 158 41.17 -10.00 -24.00
CA GLY A 158 40.60 -11.25 -23.47
C GLY A 158 40.32 -11.24 -21.97
N ALA A 159 40.35 -10.08 -21.31
CA ALA A 159 40.01 -9.92 -19.90
C ALA A 159 39.17 -8.65 -19.65
N TRP A 160 38.37 -8.68 -18.59
CA TRP A 160 37.66 -7.49 -18.10
C TRP A 160 38.62 -6.61 -17.30
N LYS A 161 38.75 -5.32 -17.66
CA LYS A 161 39.56 -4.31 -16.96
C LYS A 161 38.65 -3.26 -16.35
N PHE A 162 38.81 -3.00 -15.05
CA PHE A 162 37.95 -2.07 -14.31
C PHE A 162 38.65 -0.73 -14.06
N LEU A 163 38.01 0.40 -14.36
CA LEU A 163 38.67 1.72 -14.51
C LEU A 163 38.35 2.74 -13.41
N GLY A 164 38.13 2.31 -12.16
CA GLY A 164 37.85 3.19 -11.02
C GLY A 164 36.81 2.59 -10.06
N ALA A 165 36.81 2.81 -8.75
CA ALA A 165 37.81 3.34 -7.83
C ALA A 165 38.05 2.27 -6.76
N CYS A 166 39.32 2.11 -6.36
CA CYS A 166 39.91 0.99 -5.60
C CYS A 166 40.44 -0.10 -6.53
N GLU A 167 41.76 -0.08 -6.72
CA GLU A 167 42.50 -1.25 -7.21
C GLU A 167 42.04 -2.48 -6.44
N PRO A 168 41.50 -3.53 -7.09
CA PRO A 168 41.46 -4.82 -6.46
C PRO A 168 42.90 -5.33 -6.51
N GLU A 169 43.56 -5.42 -5.36
CA GLU A 169 44.64 -6.38 -5.21
C GLU A 169 44.17 -7.76 -5.73
N GLU A 170 45.12 -8.62 -6.11
CA GLU A 170 44.95 -9.95 -6.75
C GLU A 170 43.99 -10.94 -6.05
N ILE A 171 43.33 -10.52 -4.98
CA ILE A 171 42.42 -11.30 -4.16
C ILE A 171 40.98 -10.80 -4.38
N LEU A 172 40.24 -11.49 -5.26
CA LEU A 172 38.78 -11.44 -5.32
C LEU A 172 38.20 -11.70 -3.92
N ASN A 173 37.66 -10.67 -3.26
CA ASN A 173 36.67 -10.68 -2.15
C ASN A 173 36.75 -9.50 -1.15
N LYS A 174 37.39 -8.36 -1.48
CA LYS A 174 37.34 -7.17 -0.61
C LYS A 174 37.06 -5.86 -1.37
N GLY A 175 36.04 -5.86 -2.22
CA GLY A 175 35.40 -4.60 -2.62
C GLY A 175 34.29 -4.25 -1.64
N TRP A 176 34.30 -3.02 -1.09
CA TRP A 176 33.26 -2.15 -0.49
C TRP A 176 31.82 -2.65 -0.21
N PHE A 177 31.67 -3.93 0.08
CA PHE A 177 30.41 -4.59 0.32
C PHE A 177 30.34 -4.97 1.80
N THR A 178 29.85 -4.04 2.62
CA THR A 178 29.56 -4.34 4.02
C THR A 178 28.42 -5.34 4.09
N ASN A 179 28.72 -6.60 4.43
CA ASN A 179 27.85 -7.75 4.77
C ASN A 179 26.68 -8.13 3.82
N ALA A 180 26.34 -7.30 2.83
CA ALA A 180 25.16 -7.43 1.99
C ALA A 180 25.45 -8.05 0.61
N SER A 181 26.71 -8.33 0.28
CA SER A 181 27.08 -8.85 -1.06
C SER A 181 27.77 -10.20 -1.02
N SER A 182 28.11 -10.69 0.17
CA SER A 182 28.21 -12.12 0.39
C SER A 182 26.79 -12.69 0.48
N ARG A 183 25.93 -12.48 -0.52
CA ARG A 183 24.59 -13.09 -0.53
C ARG A 183 24.59 -14.16 -1.59
N ALA A 184 24.17 -15.37 -1.23
CA ALA A 184 23.90 -16.38 -2.23
C ALA A 184 22.85 -15.81 -3.21
N MET A 185 23.24 -15.58 -4.46
CA MET A 185 22.31 -15.15 -5.48
C MET A 185 21.37 -16.30 -5.80
N MET A 186 20.05 -16.10 -5.79
CA MET A 186 19.14 -16.99 -6.51
C MET A 186 17.82 -16.31 -6.87
N VAL A 187 17.47 -16.40 -8.16
CA VAL A 187 16.11 -16.24 -8.69
C VAL A 187 15.49 -17.63 -8.81
N HIS A 188 14.47 -17.93 -8.00
CA HIS A 188 13.66 -19.14 -8.17
C HIS A 188 12.59 -18.93 -9.24
N SER A 189 12.32 -19.94 -10.06
CA SER A 189 11.23 -19.92 -11.04
C SER A 189 10.04 -20.73 -10.52
N ARG A 190 8.81 -20.28 -10.82
CA ARG A 190 7.59 -21.02 -10.48
C ARG A 190 7.23 -21.96 -11.61
N TRP A 191 7.07 -23.23 -11.30
CA TRP A 191 6.65 -24.25 -12.24
C TRP A 191 5.17 -24.61 -12.03
N LEU A 192 4.37 -24.44 -13.08
CA LEU A 192 2.91 -24.57 -13.08
C LEU A 192 2.41 -25.68 -14.02
N LEU A 193 3.30 -26.32 -14.78
CA LEU A 193 2.94 -27.34 -15.75
C LEU A 193 2.75 -28.71 -15.06
N PRO A 194 1.88 -29.58 -15.60
CA PRO A 194 1.63 -30.92 -15.05
C PRO A 194 2.82 -31.88 -15.21
N THR A 195 3.78 -31.54 -16.06
CA THR A 195 5.02 -32.32 -16.23
C THR A 195 6.00 -32.01 -15.10
N LYS A 196 6.74 -33.02 -14.65
CA LYS A 196 7.75 -32.82 -13.61
C LYS A 196 8.95 -32.06 -14.20
N PRO A 197 9.42 -30.97 -13.57
CA PRO A 197 10.61 -30.25 -14.03
C PRO A 197 11.85 -31.13 -13.90
N GLN A 198 12.87 -30.86 -14.72
CA GLN A 198 14.15 -31.58 -14.67
C GLN A 198 15.08 -30.99 -13.59
N GLU A 199 14.84 -29.74 -13.20
CA GLU A 199 15.59 -29.01 -12.19
C GLU A 199 15.26 -29.43 -10.75
N GLY A 200 16.16 -29.11 -9.82
CA GLY A 200 15.98 -29.39 -8.40
C GLY A 200 14.78 -28.65 -7.82
N LEU A 201 13.91 -29.37 -7.12
CA LEU A 201 12.79 -28.78 -6.40
C LEU A 201 13.26 -28.22 -5.06
N VAL A 202 12.97 -26.94 -4.83
CA VAL A 202 13.35 -26.22 -3.60
C VAL A 202 12.15 -25.75 -2.79
N GLY A 203 10.95 -26.18 -3.18
CA GLY A 203 9.74 -25.99 -2.38
C GLY A 203 8.46 -26.08 -3.18
N ARG A 204 7.35 -25.75 -2.50
CA ARG A 204 6.01 -25.67 -3.09
C ARG A 204 5.27 -24.48 -2.50
N ARG A 205 4.64 -23.66 -3.35
CA ARG A 205 3.79 -22.54 -2.93
C ARG A 205 2.40 -22.71 -3.52
N GLY A 206 1.46 -23.15 -2.68
CA GLY A 206 0.11 -23.50 -3.11
C GLY A 206 0.12 -24.59 -4.17
N MET A 207 -0.40 -24.27 -5.36
CA MET A 207 -0.42 -25.19 -6.50
C MET A 207 0.89 -25.23 -7.30
N SER A 208 1.82 -24.28 -7.10
CA SER A 208 3.08 -24.18 -7.87
C SER A 208 4.23 -24.92 -7.20
N LEU A 209 5.05 -25.58 -8.00
CA LEU A 209 6.37 -26.05 -7.58
C LEU A 209 7.39 -24.92 -7.70
N VAL A 210 8.38 -24.88 -6.82
CA VAL A 210 9.50 -23.94 -6.87
C VAL A 210 10.73 -24.70 -7.34
N ILE A 211 11.32 -24.26 -8.47
CA ILE A 211 12.48 -24.89 -9.07
C ILE A 211 13.73 -24.03 -8.92
N ASN A 212 14.87 -24.67 -8.76
CA ASN A 212 16.18 -24.06 -8.68
C ASN A 212 16.89 -24.11 -10.04
N GLN A 213 17.07 -22.94 -10.64
CA GLN A 213 17.77 -22.79 -11.92
C GLN A 213 19.16 -22.18 -11.77
N LEU A 214 19.67 -22.04 -10.55
CA LEU A 214 20.88 -21.25 -10.29
C LEU A 214 22.10 -21.69 -11.10
N LYS A 215 22.29 -23.02 -11.22
CA LYS A 215 23.38 -23.62 -11.99
C LYS A 215 23.40 -23.28 -13.47
N THR A 216 22.30 -22.77 -14.03
CA THR A 216 22.25 -22.43 -15.46
C THR A 216 22.89 -21.07 -15.76
N TYR A 217 23.11 -20.24 -14.74
CA TYR A 217 23.62 -18.87 -14.93
C TYR A 217 24.67 -18.42 -13.91
N ALA A 218 24.97 -19.20 -12.87
CA ALA A 218 25.98 -18.87 -11.86
C ALA A 218 26.73 -20.11 -11.35
N GLU A 219 27.92 -19.89 -10.79
CA GLU A 219 28.61 -20.94 -10.05
C GLU A 219 27.84 -21.29 -8.77
N THR A 220 27.71 -22.58 -8.50
CA THR A 220 26.95 -23.11 -7.37
C THR A 220 27.84 -23.88 -6.40
N THR A 221 27.33 -24.02 -5.19
CA THR A 221 27.87 -24.88 -4.15
C THR A 221 26.74 -25.63 -3.45
N HIS A 222 27.11 -26.57 -2.60
CA HIS A 222 26.16 -27.38 -1.85
C HIS A 222 26.29 -27.05 -0.37
N LEU A 223 25.14 -26.84 0.28
CA LEU A 223 25.04 -26.72 1.72
C LEU A 223 24.22 -27.90 2.25
N GLU A 224 24.87 -28.78 3.00
CA GLU A 224 24.22 -29.87 3.72
C GLU A 224 23.79 -29.41 5.12
N VAL A 225 22.50 -29.55 5.42
CA VAL A 225 21.92 -29.19 6.70
C VAL A 225 21.54 -30.47 7.43
N MET A 226 22.00 -30.62 8.66
CA MET A 226 21.59 -31.70 9.55
C MET A 226 20.72 -31.13 10.68
N VAL A 227 19.52 -31.66 10.86
CA VAL A 227 18.61 -31.27 11.93
C VAL A 227 18.52 -32.41 12.93
N VAL A 228 18.78 -32.09 14.19
CA VAL A 228 18.72 -33.02 15.32
C VAL A 228 17.80 -32.49 16.41
N ASN A 229 17.16 -33.38 17.15
CA ASN A 229 16.38 -33.04 18.33
C ASN A 229 17.29 -32.64 19.50
N SER A 230 16.69 -32.14 20.58
CA SER A 230 17.39 -31.78 21.82
C SER A 230 18.25 -32.91 22.42
N ASP A 231 17.88 -34.17 22.19
CA ASP A 231 18.62 -35.38 22.61
C ASP A 231 19.73 -35.82 21.64
N GLY A 232 19.89 -35.13 20.51
CA GLY A 232 20.89 -35.41 19.48
C GLY A 232 20.46 -36.47 18.46
N THR A 233 19.24 -36.99 18.54
CA THR A 233 18.69 -37.88 17.51
C THR A 233 18.31 -37.12 16.25
N PRO A 234 18.40 -37.71 15.03
CA PRO A 234 17.91 -37.09 13.82
C PRO A 234 16.45 -36.65 13.90
N ALA A 235 16.14 -35.50 13.31
CA ALA A 235 14.78 -34.94 13.25
C ALA A 235 14.20 -35.10 11.83
N PRO A 236 13.71 -36.30 11.45
CA PRO A 236 13.17 -36.53 10.13
C PRO A 236 11.87 -35.75 9.92
N GLY A 237 11.70 -35.19 8.72
CA GLY A 237 10.53 -34.38 8.39
C GLY A 237 10.53 -32.96 8.95
N ALA A 238 11.56 -32.54 9.69
CA ALA A 238 11.72 -31.14 10.09
C ALA A 238 11.66 -30.21 8.87
N GLU A 239 10.90 -29.12 8.96
CA GLU A 239 10.85 -28.10 7.93
C GLU A 239 12.13 -27.27 8.00
N ILE A 240 12.87 -27.18 6.90
CA ILE A 240 14.10 -26.42 6.75
C ILE A 240 13.85 -25.30 5.76
N ARG A 241 14.04 -24.05 6.20
CA ARG A 241 14.01 -22.88 5.34
C ARG A 241 15.40 -22.33 5.15
N PHE A 242 15.67 -21.90 3.93
CA PHE A 242 16.88 -21.20 3.55
C PHE A 242 16.48 -19.80 3.13
N GLU A 243 17.10 -18.80 3.71
CA GLU A 243 16.72 -17.40 3.56
C GLU A 243 17.95 -16.54 3.30
N VAL A 244 17.78 -15.50 2.50
CA VAL A 244 18.84 -14.52 2.22
C VAL A 244 18.38 -13.14 2.65
N LEU A 245 19.28 -12.37 3.24
CA LEU A 245 18.98 -10.99 3.61
C LEU A 245 18.72 -10.19 2.33
N ASN A 246 17.60 -9.48 2.21
CA ASN A 246 17.27 -8.62 1.09
C ASN A 246 16.96 -7.21 1.59
N TYR A 247 18.02 -6.44 1.87
CA TYR A 247 18.01 -5.06 2.39
C TYR A 247 17.23 -4.84 3.70
N ALA A 248 15.93 -5.10 3.72
CA ALA A 248 15.01 -4.85 4.83
C ALA A 248 14.60 -6.11 5.62
N GLY A 249 14.96 -7.32 5.19
CA GLY A 249 14.63 -8.56 5.90
C GLY A 249 15.09 -9.83 5.20
N PHE A 250 14.86 -10.99 5.82
CA PHE A 250 15.19 -12.29 5.24
C PHE A 250 14.09 -12.76 4.28
N GLY A 251 14.48 -13.10 3.06
CA GLY A 251 13.61 -13.65 2.03
C GLY A 251 13.89 -15.13 1.85
N GLU A 252 12.87 -15.96 2.00
CA GLU A 252 12.93 -17.40 1.74
C GLU A 252 13.27 -17.70 0.28
N ILE A 253 14.35 -18.44 0.07
CA ILE A 253 14.82 -18.93 -1.23
C ILE A 253 14.50 -20.42 -1.43
N ALA A 254 14.38 -21.19 -0.35
CA ALA A 254 13.98 -22.59 -0.37
C ALA A 254 13.26 -22.98 0.92
N CYS A 255 12.26 -23.85 0.81
CA CYS A 255 11.59 -24.50 1.93
C CYS A 255 11.42 -25.99 1.60
N VAL A 256 12.09 -26.83 2.37
CA VAL A 256 12.24 -28.26 2.13
C VAL A 256 12.15 -29.02 3.46
N HIS A 257 12.01 -30.34 3.41
CA HIS A 257 11.93 -31.16 4.63
C HIS A 257 13.17 -32.05 4.75
N ALA A 258 13.62 -32.26 5.98
CA ALA A 258 14.66 -33.20 6.32
C ALA A 258 14.27 -34.63 5.93
N ASP A 259 15.24 -35.41 5.45
CA ASP A 259 15.06 -36.82 5.11
C ASP A 259 15.03 -37.73 6.36
N ALA A 260 15.04 -39.05 6.18
CA ALA A 260 15.00 -40.03 7.26
C ALA A 260 16.22 -39.96 8.21
N GLU A 261 17.35 -39.39 7.75
CA GLU A 261 18.55 -39.16 8.54
C GLU A 261 18.60 -37.75 9.16
N GLY A 262 17.51 -36.99 9.05
CA GLY A 262 17.45 -35.60 9.50
C GLY A 262 18.27 -34.65 8.62
N LYS A 263 18.63 -35.05 7.40
CA LYS A 263 19.51 -34.27 6.53
C LYS A 263 18.78 -33.64 5.36
N LYS A 264 19.34 -32.56 4.84
CA LYS A 264 18.96 -32.02 3.53
C LYS A 264 20.09 -31.23 2.89
N THR A 265 20.34 -31.48 1.62
CA THR A 265 21.29 -30.70 0.83
C THR A 265 20.57 -29.73 -0.09
N LEU A 266 20.99 -28.47 -0.07
CA LEU A 266 20.56 -27.44 -1.01
C LEU A 266 21.73 -27.04 -1.92
N GLU A 267 21.48 -27.01 -3.23
CA GLU A 267 22.36 -26.34 -4.18
C GLU A 267 22.07 -24.84 -4.16
N THR A 268 23.07 -24.02 -3.86
CA THR A 268 22.94 -22.58 -3.65
C THR A 268 24.18 -21.83 -4.14
N GLY A 269 24.11 -20.50 -4.22
CA GLY A 269 25.24 -19.66 -4.60
C GLY A 269 26.23 -19.49 -3.45
N PHE A 270 27.37 -18.86 -3.73
CA PHE A 270 28.32 -18.46 -2.69
C PHE A 270 27.80 -17.26 -1.90
N GLY A 271 27.91 -17.34 -0.57
CA GLY A 271 27.59 -16.25 0.35
C GLY A 271 26.83 -16.71 1.60
N THR A 272 26.39 -15.73 2.37
CA THR A 272 25.60 -15.82 3.58
C THR A 272 24.17 -16.26 3.29
N VAL A 273 23.77 -17.35 3.93
CA VAL A 273 22.42 -17.91 3.95
C VAL A 273 22.02 -18.12 5.41
N GLN A 274 20.85 -17.64 5.80
CA GLN A 274 20.23 -18.05 7.05
C GLN A 274 19.50 -19.37 6.81
N VAL A 275 19.74 -20.35 7.68
CA VAL A 275 19.05 -21.63 7.68
C VAL A 275 18.26 -21.71 8.97
N THR A 276 16.97 -21.99 8.87
CA THR A 276 16.09 -22.19 10.02
C THR A 276 15.48 -23.59 9.93
N ALA A 277 15.33 -24.26 11.07
CA ALA A 277 14.61 -25.53 11.17
C ALA A 277 13.45 -25.41 12.16
N TYR A 278 12.33 -26.06 11.86
CA TYR A 278 11.14 -26.11 12.70
C TYR A 278 10.50 -27.50 12.70
N GLN A 279 10.13 -27.99 13.89
CA GLN A 279 9.31 -29.20 14.05
C GLN A 279 8.58 -29.15 15.41
N ASP A 280 7.28 -29.42 15.42
CA ASP A 280 6.47 -29.58 16.63
C ASP A 280 6.61 -28.45 17.69
N GLY A 281 6.80 -27.22 17.24
CA GLY A 281 6.95 -26.04 18.10
C GLY A 281 8.40 -25.72 18.51
N ALA A 282 9.35 -26.60 18.20
CA ALA A 282 10.78 -26.36 18.37
C ALA A 282 11.36 -25.61 17.17
N TYR A 283 12.34 -24.73 17.42
CA TYR A 283 12.93 -23.84 16.41
C TYR A 283 14.43 -23.70 16.62
N ALA A 284 15.18 -23.76 15.52
CA ALA A 284 16.61 -23.49 15.49
C ALA A 284 16.97 -22.62 14.28
N GLU A 285 18.00 -21.79 14.42
CA GLU A 285 18.52 -20.97 13.33
C GLU A 285 20.04 -20.89 13.32
N MET A 286 20.60 -20.71 12.13
CA MET A 286 22.02 -20.51 11.93
C MET A 286 22.27 -19.69 10.67
N ILE A 287 23.25 -18.78 10.73
CA ILE A 287 23.74 -18.08 9.55
C ILE A 287 25.01 -18.80 9.08
N VAL A 288 25.04 -19.16 7.80
CA VAL A 288 26.11 -19.95 7.18
C VAL A 288 26.68 -19.17 6.00
N ASP A 289 28.01 -19.08 5.92
CA ASP A 289 28.68 -18.59 4.71
C ASP A 289 29.06 -19.78 3.82
N THR A 290 28.32 -19.96 2.73
CA THR A 290 28.46 -21.11 1.83
C THR A 290 29.76 -21.11 1.04
N ALA A 291 30.50 -20.00 1.02
CA ALA A 291 31.86 -20.00 0.48
C ALA A 291 32.79 -20.87 1.33
N ASN A 292 32.66 -20.78 2.65
CA ASN A 292 33.58 -21.37 3.62
C ASN A 292 33.03 -22.62 4.31
N GLN A 293 31.71 -22.76 4.38
CA GLN A 293 31.00 -23.84 5.07
C GLN A 293 30.14 -24.62 4.08
N LYS A 294 30.36 -25.94 4.00
CA LYS A 294 29.56 -26.85 3.15
C LYS A 294 28.51 -27.62 3.94
N SER A 295 28.54 -27.53 5.26
CA SER A 295 27.54 -28.14 6.11
C SER A 295 27.27 -27.35 7.38
N CYS A 296 26.08 -27.50 7.94
CA CYS A 296 25.71 -26.97 9.25
C CYS A 296 24.77 -27.94 10.00
N MET A 297 24.73 -27.80 11.32
CA MET A 297 23.84 -28.58 12.18
C MET A 297 22.93 -27.65 12.97
N LEU A 298 21.63 -27.92 12.91
CA LEU A 298 20.58 -27.22 13.65
C LEU A 298 20.03 -28.17 14.71
N LYS A 299 19.96 -27.69 15.95
CA LYS A 299 19.46 -28.46 17.08
C LYS A 299 18.14 -27.86 17.56
N LEU A 300 17.04 -28.58 17.35
CA LEU A 300 15.68 -28.23 17.76
C LEU A 300 15.49 -28.34 19.28
#